data_AF-A0A8S2YU12-F1
#
_entry.id   AF-A0A8S2YU12-F1
#
_cell.length_a   1.000
_cell.length_b   1.000
_cell.length_c   1.000
_cell.angle_alpha   90.00
_cell.angle_beta   90.00
_cell.angle_gamma   90.00
#
_symmetry.space_group_name_H-M   'P 1'
#
loop_
_entity.id
_entity.type
_entity.pdbx_description
1 polymer ?
#
loop_
_entity_poly.entity_id
_entity_poly.type
_entity_poly.pdbx_seq_one_letter_code
_entity_poly.pdbx_strand_id
1 'polypeptide(L)'
;VQSPYMVSWKADGTRYMMLIEEQDKIYMFDRDNNAFHIPHLHFPKDSDLNSHITDTLVDGELVSDKVNGTIVPRYLIYDIVTYEVKFLFEQMKS
;
A
#
# COMPACT_ATOMS: atom_id res chain seq x y z
N VAL A 1 -4.00 -9.47 -32.41
CA VAL A 1 -4.49 -8.22 -31.79
C VAL A 1 -3.41 -7.73 -30.84
N GLN A 2 -2.94 -6.50 -31.01
CA GLN A 2 -1.90 -5.93 -30.15
C GLN A 2 -2.59 -5.17 -29.02
N SER A 3 -2.28 -5.48 -27.76
CA SER A 3 -2.84 -4.79 -26.60
C SER A 3 -2.02 -3.54 -26.27
N PRO A 4 -2.63 -2.48 -25.72
CA PRO A 4 -1.89 -1.34 -25.20
C PRO A 4 -1.04 -1.75 -23.98
N TYR A 5 0.16 -1.19 -23.86
CA TYR A 5 1.09 -1.42 -22.75
C TYR A 5 1.46 -0.09 -22.10
N MET A 6 1.67 -0.12 -20.79
CA MET A 6 2.21 0.99 -20.00
C MET A 6 3.62 0.62 -19.53
N VAL A 7 4.51 1.61 -19.44
CA VAL A 7 5.88 1.43 -18.97
C VAL A 7 6.21 2.45 -17.89
N SER A 8 6.87 1.99 -16.83
CA SER A 8 7.49 2.81 -15.80
C SER A 8 8.95 2.38 -15.60
N TRP A 9 9.72 3.20 -14.90
CA TRP A 9 11.07 2.86 -14.45
C TRP A 9 11.01 1.89 -13.28
N LYS A 10 11.86 0.86 -13.33
CA LYS A 10 12.09 -0.04 -12.20
C LYS A 10 13.05 0.62 -11.21
N ALA A 11 12.61 0.79 -9.98
CA ALA A 11 13.49 1.22 -8.90
C ALA A 11 14.32 0.02 -8.38
N ASP A 12 15.41 0.33 -7.67
CA ASP A 12 16.13 -0.66 -6.87
C ASP A 12 15.63 -0.57 -5.43
N GLY A 13 14.50 -1.22 -5.17
CA GLY A 13 13.85 -1.27 -3.87
C GLY A 13 13.34 -2.67 -3.52
N THR A 14 12.68 -2.74 -2.37
CA THR A 14 12.09 -3.99 -1.88
C THR A 14 10.58 -3.96 -2.12
N ARG A 15 10.05 -4.97 -2.80
CA ARG A 15 8.61 -5.12 -3.03
C ARG A 15 7.90 -5.42 -1.71
N TYR A 16 6.86 -4.65 -1.43
CA TYR A 16 5.93 -4.88 -0.33
C TYR A 16 4.51 -4.74 -0.83
N MET A 17 3.59 -5.53 -0.26
CA MET A 17 2.17 -5.22 -0.31
C MET A 17 1.80 -4.48 0.97
N MET A 18 0.99 -3.43 0.88
CA MET A 18 0.49 -2.70 2.05
C MET A 18 -1.00 -2.94 2.22
N LEU A 19 -1.38 -3.49 3.37
CA LEU A 19 -2.76 -3.55 3.84
C LEU A 19 -3.04 -2.37 4.75
N ILE A 20 -4.03 -1.58 4.35
CA ILE A 20 -4.63 -0.51 5.14
C ILE A 20 -5.94 -1.09 5.68
N GLU A 21 -5.88 -1.74 6.83
CA GLU A 21 -7.05 -2.39 7.45
C GLU A 21 -7.97 -1.32 8.05
N GLU A 22 -7.42 -0.49 8.94
CA GLU A 22 -8.07 0.69 9.52
C GLU A 22 -7.01 1.69 10.00
N GLN A 23 -7.45 2.81 10.55
CA GLN A 23 -6.55 3.81 11.13
C GLN A 23 -5.64 3.18 12.18
N ASP A 24 -4.33 3.45 12.09
CA ASP A 24 -3.27 2.87 12.92
C ASP A 24 -3.09 1.33 12.81
N LYS A 25 -3.84 0.65 11.93
CA LYS A 25 -3.64 -0.77 11.58
C LYS A 25 -3.22 -0.92 10.12
N ILE A 26 -1.98 -0.51 9.87
CA ILE A 26 -1.38 -0.56 8.53
C ILE A 26 -0.21 -1.54 8.58
N TYR A 27 -0.18 -2.45 7.61
CA TYR A 27 0.79 -3.53 7.57
C TYR A 27 1.45 -3.60 6.20
N MET A 28 2.76 -3.81 6.17
CA MET A 28 3.49 -4.20 4.96
C MET A 28 3.85 -5.69 5.02
N PHE A 29 3.73 -6.37 3.88
CA PHE A 29 4.07 -7.78 3.70
C PHE A 29 5.18 -7.91 2.67
N ASP A 30 6.27 -8.59 3.05
CA ASP A 30 7.35 -8.91 2.10
C ASP A 30 7.02 -10.15 1.25
N ARG A 31 7.99 -10.58 0.45
CA ARG A 31 7.87 -11.77 -0.41
C ARG A 31 7.80 -13.09 0.35
N ASP A 32 8.27 -13.10 1.60
CA ASP A 32 8.24 -14.27 2.49
C ASP A 32 7.01 -14.24 3.41
N ASN A 33 6.09 -13.30 3.18
CA ASN A 33 4.87 -13.08 3.95
C ASN A 33 5.12 -12.69 5.42
N ASN A 34 6.27 -12.07 5.71
CA ASN A 34 6.51 -11.44 7.00
C ASN A 34 5.72 -10.13 7.08
N ALA A 35 5.01 -9.93 8.19
CA ALA A 35 4.19 -8.75 8.43
C ALA A 35 4.93 -7.71 9.27
N PHE A 36 4.92 -6.46 8.82
CA PHE A 36 5.51 -5.31 9.49
C PHE A 36 4.42 -4.26 9.76
N HIS A 37 4.23 -3.89 11.02
CA HIS A 37 3.30 -2.82 11.39
C HIS A 37 3.93 -1.45 11.10
N ILE A 38 3.17 -0.58 10.42
CA ILE A 38 3.60 0.77 10.04
C ILE A 38 2.75 1.79 10.81
N PRO A 39 3.27 2.38 11.91
CA PRO A 39 2.53 3.37 12.68
C PRO A 39 2.54 4.74 12.00
N HIS A 40 1.61 5.61 12.40
CA HIS A 40 1.59 7.04 12.05
C HIS A 40 1.45 7.36 10.55
N LEU A 41 0.81 6.47 9.79
CA LEU A 41 0.48 6.69 8.39
C LEU A 41 -1.02 6.97 8.26
N HIS A 42 -1.38 8.07 7.61
CA HIS A 42 -2.79 8.47 7.41
C HIS A 42 -3.12 8.56 5.92
N PHE A 43 -4.21 7.90 5.52
CA PHE A 43 -4.71 7.87 4.16
C PHE A 43 -6.08 8.54 4.07
N PRO A 44 -6.11 9.87 3.87
CA PRO A 44 -7.36 10.62 3.83
C PRO A 44 -8.24 10.23 2.64
N LYS A 45 -9.55 10.29 2.82
CA LYS A 45 -10.50 10.20 1.70
C LYS A 45 -10.60 11.56 1.03
N ASP A 46 -10.79 11.55 -0.29
CA ASP A 46 -11.03 12.78 -1.06
C ASP A 46 -12.31 13.52 -0.59
N SER A 47 -13.32 12.77 -0.12
CA SER A 47 -14.57 13.32 0.41
C SER A 47 -14.46 13.93 1.81
N ASP A 48 -13.52 13.46 2.64
CA ASP A 48 -13.27 13.96 3.99
C ASP A 48 -11.81 13.68 4.39
N LEU A 49 -11.01 14.74 4.42
CA LEU A 49 -9.58 14.67 4.75
C LEU A 49 -9.31 14.25 6.21
N ASN A 50 -10.31 14.32 7.09
CA ASN A 50 -10.21 13.82 8.47
C ASN A 50 -10.51 12.33 8.59
N SER A 51 -11.12 11.74 7.57
CA SER A 51 -11.42 10.30 7.54
C SER A 51 -10.21 9.48 7.04
N HIS A 52 -10.29 8.16 7.17
CA HIS A 52 -9.24 7.22 6.76
C HIS A 52 -9.85 6.12 5.89
N ILE A 53 -9.18 5.75 4.78
CA ILE A 53 -9.61 4.58 3.98
C ILE A 53 -9.38 3.28 4.75
N THR A 54 -10.24 2.28 4.54
CA THR A 54 -10.14 0.97 5.19
C THR A 54 -10.13 -0.14 4.14
N ASP A 55 -9.85 -1.37 4.56
CA ASP A 55 -9.97 -2.58 3.73
C ASP A 55 -9.29 -2.46 2.34
N THR A 56 -8.14 -1.76 2.30
CA THR A 56 -7.45 -1.40 1.05
C THR A 56 -6.11 -2.12 0.99
N LEU A 57 -5.86 -2.83 -0.11
CA LEU A 57 -4.62 -3.55 -0.36
C LEU A 57 -3.93 -2.98 -1.60
N VAL A 58 -2.71 -2.50 -1.44
CA VAL A 58 -1.91 -1.92 -2.53
C VAL A 58 -0.59 -2.67 -2.71
N ASP A 59 -0.12 -2.76 -3.95
CA ASP A 59 1.17 -3.35 -4.32
C ASP A 59 2.15 -2.26 -4.72
N GLY A 60 3.38 -2.34 -4.21
CA GLY A 60 4.37 -1.30 -4.42
C GLY A 60 5.79 -1.70 -4.02
N GLU A 61 6.67 -0.72 -4.08
CA GLU A 61 8.09 -0.89 -3.81
C GLU A 61 8.58 0.16 -2.81
N LEU A 62 9.24 -0.29 -1.74
CA LEU A 62 9.90 0.57 -0.78
C LEU A 62 11.33 0.85 -1.26
N VAL A 63 11.63 2.12 -1.52
CA VAL A 63 12.92 2.58 -2.04
C VAL A 63 13.60 3.51 -1.05
N SER A 64 14.93 3.47 -1.02
CA SER A 64 15.76 4.42 -0.27
C SER A 64 16.16 5.59 -1.18
N ASP A 65 15.41 6.69 -1.11
CA ASP A 65 15.69 7.87 -1.92
C ASP A 65 16.75 8.76 -1.25
N LYS A 66 17.70 9.30 -2.00
CA LYS A 66 18.74 10.21 -1.48
C LYS A 66 18.38 11.65 -1.80
N VAL A 67 17.96 12.40 -0.79
CA VAL A 67 17.64 13.83 -0.90
C VAL A 67 18.63 14.61 -0.06
N ASN A 68 19.44 15.47 -0.70
CA ASN A 68 20.44 16.31 -0.03
C ASN A 68 21.38 15.51 0.89
N GLY A 69 21.77 14.30 0.48
CA GLY A 69 22.63 13.40 1.26
C GLY A 69 21.94 12.60 2.36
N THR A 70 20.65 12.86 2.63
CA THR A 70 19.83 12.10 3.58
C THR A 70 19.08 10.98 2.85
N ILE A 71 19.04 9.78 3.45
CA ILE A 71 18.24 8.67 2.95
C ILE A 71 16.81 8.82 3.50
N VAL A 72 15.84 8.87 2.59
CA VAL A 72 14.41 8.98 2.87
C VAL A 72 13.71 7.74 2.31
N PRO A 73 13.09 6.90 3.14
CA PRO A 73 12.30 5.79 2.64
C PRO A 73 11.04 6.32 1.93
N ARG A 74 10.77 5.83 0.73
CA ARG A 74 9.54 6.12 -0.03
C ARG A 74 8.88 4.84 -0.49
N TYR A 75 7.57 4.75 -0.30
CA TYR A 75 6.77 3.65 -0.82
C TYR A 75 6.10 4.10 -2.11
N LEU A 76 6.45 3.45 -3.23
CA LEU A 76 5.92 3.73 -4.55
C LEU A 76 4.81 2.72 -4.87
N ILE A 77 3.55 3.16 -4.86
CA ILE A 77 2.40 2.31 -5.19
C ILE A 77 2.34 2.16 -6.72
N TYR A 78 2.26 0.92 -7.19
CA TYR A 78 2.12 0.58 -8.61
C TYR A 78 0.70 0.16 -8.96
N ASP A 79 0.06 -0.61 -8.08
CA ASP A 79 -1.27 -1.15 -8.32
C ASP A 79 -2.11 -1.21 -7.03
N ILE A 80 -3.42 -1.27 -7.19
CA ILE A 80 -4.41 -1.38 -6.11
C ILE A 80 -5.18 -2.69 -6.33
N VAL A 81 -5.06 -3.62 -5.38
CA VAL A 81 -5.73 -4.92 -5.44
C VAL A 81 -7.16 -4.81 -4.91
N THR A 82 -7.36 -4.10 -3.80
CA THR A 82 -8.69 -3.81 -3.23
C THR A 82 -8.74 -2.38 -2.72
N TYR A 83 -9.92 -1.76 -2.78
CA TYR A 83 -10.16 -0.40 -2.29
C TYR A 83 -11.53 -0.33 -1.60
N GLU A 84 -11.54 -0.16 -0.27
CA GLU A 84 -12.75 -0.03 0.57
C GLU A 84 -13.83 -1.09 0.31
N VAL A 85 -13.42 -2.28 -0.14
CA VAL A 85 -14.33 -3.41 -0.26
C VAL A 85 -14.28 -4.14 1.07
N LYS A 86 -15.32 -3.96 1.89
CA LYS A 86 -15.54 -4.80 3.06
C LYS A 86 -15.48 -6.25 2.60
N PHE A 87 -14.47 -6.98 3.06
CA PHE A 87 -14.44 -8.42 2.84
C PHE A 87 -15.72 -9.01 3.44
N LEU A 88 -16.47 -9.74 2.63
CA LEU A 88 -17.63 -10.54 3.05
C LEU A 88 -17.32 -11.59 4.13
N PHE A 89 -16.09 -11.67 4.63
CA PHE A 89 -15.68 -12.56 5.72
C PHE A 89 -16.50 -12.34 7.01
N GLU A 90 -17.12 -11.18 7.23
CA GLU A 90 -18.09 -10.99 8.33
C GLU A 90 -19.34 -11.88 8.17
N GLN A 91 -19.77 -12.22 6.95
CA GLN A 91 -20.91 -13.12 6.71
C GLN A 91 -20.55 -14.62 6.79
N MET A 92 -19.27 -14.96 6.81
CA MET A 92 -18.81 -16.35 7.00
C MET A 92 -18.49 -16.69 8.47
N LYS A 93 -18.60 -15.70 9.37
CA LYS A 93 -18.41 -15.86 10.82
C LYS A 93 -19.73 -16.03 11.60
N SER A 94 -20.88 -16.16 10.92
CA SER A 94 -22.19 -16.53 11.51
C SER A 94 -22.57 -17.96 11.17
#